data_AF-I2C8T7-F1
#
_entry.id   AF-I2C8T7-F1
#
_cell.length_a   1.000
_cell.length_b   1.000
_cell.length_c   1.000
_cell.angle_alpha   90.00
_cell.angle_beta   90.00
_cell.angle_gamma   90.00
#
_symmetry.space_group_name_H-M   'P 1'
#
loop_
_entity.id
_entity.type
_entity.pdbx_description
1 polymer ?
#
loop_
_entity_poly.entity_id
_entity_poly.type
_entity_poly.pdbx_seq_one_letter_code
_entity_poly.pdbx_strand_id
1 'polypeptide(L)'
;MIMETMGRHVISELWGCDFDKLNDMDFIEKTFVNAALKSGAEVREVAFHKFAPQGVSGVVIISESHLTIHSFPEHGYASIDVYTCGDLDPNVAADYIADALHADTRENIEIPRGMGPVQIKQAQAKVL
;
A
#
# COMPACT_ATOMS: atom_id res chain seq x y z
N MET A 1 -3.59 1.74 -29.76
CA MET A 1 -4.18 1.59 -28.42
C MET A 1 -3.92 2.89 -27.71
N ILE A 2 -4.97 3.63 -27.34
CA ILE A 2 -4.83 4.82 -26.52
C ILE A 2 -4.36 4.30 -25.16
N MET A 3 -3.17 4.70 -24.72
CA MET A 3 -2.71 4.42 -23.36
C MET A 3 -3.70 5.15 -22.45
N GLU A 4 -4.61 4.42 -21.82
CA GLU A 4 -5.45 5.00 -20.80
C GLU A 4 -4.54 5.33 -19.62
N THR A 5 -4.20 6.61 -19.46
CA THR A 5 -3.44 7.11 -18.31
C THR A 5 -4.22 6.99 -16.99
N MET A 6 -5.35 6.29 -17.00
CA MET A 6 -6.28 6.16 -15.90
C MET A 6 -5.75 5.18 -14.87
N GLY A 7 -5.41 5.71 -13.70
CA GLY A 7 -5.06 4.91 -12.54
C GLY A 7 -5.74 5.44 -11.28
N ARG A 8 -5.72 4.61 -10.24
CA ARG A 8 -6.29 4.92 -8.93
C ARG A 8 -5.21 4.72 -7.89
N HIS A 9 -4.98 5.75 -7.08
CA HIS A 9 -3.95 5.75 -6.07
C HIS A 9 -4.57 5.87 -4.68
N VAL A 10 -4.49 4.81 -3.89
CA VAL A 10 -4.89 4.80 -2.49
C VAL A 10 -3.68 5.12 -1.63
N ILE A 11 -3.74 6.22 -0.90
CA ILE A 11 -2.78 6.53 0.18
C ILE A 11 -3.48 6.17 1.48
N SER A 12 -2.84 5.35 2.30
CA SER A 12 -3.45 4.78 3.50
C SER A 12 -2.54 4.86 4.72
N GLU A 13 -3.10 5.39 5.80
CA GLU A 13 -2.50 5.45 7.13
C GLU A 13 -3.05 4.30 7.95
N LEU A 14 -2.16 3.44 8.46
CA LEU A 14 -2.51 2.26 9.25
C LEU A 14 -2.03 2.44 10.68
N TRP A 15 -2.94 2.35 11.65
CA TRP A 15 -2.67 2.54 13.07
C TRP A 15 -3.03 1.31 13.89
N GLY A 16 -2.34 1.11 15.02
CA GLY A 16 -2.54 -0.05 15.89
C GLY A 16 -1.98 -1.35 15.32
N CYS A 17 -1.05 -1.26 14.37
CA CYS A 17 -0.46 -2.44 13.75
C CYS A 17 0.44 -3.22 14.73
N ASP A 18 0.60 -4.51 14.47
CA ASP A 18 1.46 -5.40 15.24
C ASP A 18 2.96 -5.03 15.08
N PHE A 19 3.64 -4.84 16.21
CA PHE A 19 5.05 -4.43 16.25
C PHE A 19 5.98 -5.40 15.51
N ASP A 20 5.83 -6.71 15.76
CA ASP A 20 6.73 -7.73 15.22
C ASP A 20 6.57 -7.82 13.71
N LYS A 21 5.32 -7.68 13.23
CA LYS A 21 5.01 -7.62 11.79
C LYS A 21 5.58 -6.37 11.12
N LEU A 22 5.44 -5.20 11.75
CA LEU A 22 5.99 -3.95 11.23
C LEU A 22 7.53 -3.96 11.15
N ASN A 23 8.19 -4.79 11.97
CA ASN A 23 9.64 -4.89 12.02
C ASN A 23 10.22 -6.13 11.31
N ASP A 24 9.39 -6.95 10.65
CA ASP A 24 9.80 -8.12 9.90
C ASP A 24 9.80 -7.83 8.39
N MET A 25 11.00 -7.62 7.84
CA MET A 25 11.18 -7.30 6.41
C MET A 25 10.70 -8.43 5.49
N ASP A 26 10.97 -9.69 5.85
CA ASP A 26 10.58 -10.83 5.01
C ASP A 26 9.07 -11.01 5.02
N PHE A 27 8.43 -10.78 6.17
CA PHE A 27 6.97 -10.77 6.28
C PHE A 27 6.34 -9.66 5.45
N ILE A 28 6.87 -8.44 5.55
CA ILE A 28 6.36 -7.29 4.80
C ILE A 28 6.52 -7.51 3.29
N GLU A 29 7.69 -7.94 2.82
CA GLU A 29 7.93 -8.22 1.40
C GLU A 29 6.91 -9.23 0.86
N LYS A 30 6.76 -10.37 1.54
CA LYS A 30 5.78 -11.41 1.16
C LYS A 30 4.35 -10.87 1.17
N THR A 31 4.00 -10.05 2.16
CA THR A 31 2.68 -9.45 2.28
C THR A 31 2.38 -8.54 1.10
N PHE A 32 3.31 -7.66 0.73
CA PHE A 32 3.14 -6.71 -0.36
C PHE A 32 3.11 -7.39 -1.74
N VAL A 33 3.94 -8.43 -1.95
CA VAL A 33 3.87 -9.24 -3.17
C VAL A 33 2.52 -9.94 -3.27
N ASN A 34 2.03 -10.56 -2.19
CA ASN A 34 0.73 -11.20 -2.17
C ASN A 34 -0.43 -10.20 -2.36
N ALA A 35 -0.29 -8.98 -1.83
CA ALA A 35 -1.27 -7.91 -2.03
C ALA A 35 -1.38 -7.54 -3.52
N ALA A 36 -0.25 -7.35 -4.19
CA ALA A 36 -0.21 -7.09 -5.63
C ALA A 36 -0.83 -8.23 -6.45
N LEU A 37 -0.51 -9.49 -6.13
CA LEU A 37 -1.09 -10.65 -6.82
C LEU A 37 -2.60 -10.76 -6.59
N LYS A 38 -3.08 -10.46 -5.37
CA LYS A 38 -4.51 -10.47 -5.03
C LYS A 38 -5.31 -9.37 -5.70
N SER A 39 -4.70 -8.21 -5.94
CA SER A 39 -5.33 -7.14 -6.73
C SER A 39 -5.34 -7.45 -8.24
N GLY A 40 -4.72 -8.55 -8.68
CA GLY A 40 -4.61 -8.92 -10.09
C GLY A 40 -3.46 -8.24 -10.82
N ALA A 41 -2.56 -7.57 -10.09
CA ALA A 41 -1.40 -6.91 -10.67
C ALA A 41 -0.25 -7.90 -10.96
N GLU A 42 0.54 -7.59 -11.99
CA GLU A 42 1.75 -8.33 -12.33
C GLU A 42 2.97 -7.65 -11.70
N VAL A 43 3.70 -8.39 -10.85
CA VAL A 43 4.91 -7.92 -10.18
C VAL A 43 6.09 -7.90 -11.15
N ARG A 44 6.81 -6.78 -11.17
CA ARG A 44 8.01 -6.57 -12.00
C ARG A 44 9.28 -6.64 -11.17
N GLU A 45 9.34 -5.87 -10.09
CA GLU A 45 10.50 -5.76 -9.22
C GLU A 45 10.07 -5.56 -7.77
N VAL A 46 10.93 -5.97 -6.84
CA VAL A 46 10.74 -5.81 -5.41
C VAL A 46 12.01 -5.27 -4.78
N ALA A 47 11.88 -4.32 -3.87
CA ALA A 47 13.00 -3.79 -3.10
C ALA A 47 12.56 -3.39 -1.70
N PHE A 48 13.19 -3.99 -0.69
CA PHE A 48 12.91 -3.73 0.72
C PHE A 48 14.20 -3.43 1.47
N HIS A 49 14.10 -2.57 2.48
CA HIS A 49 15.20 -2.19 3.35
C HIS A 49 14.73 -2.14 4.80
N LYS A 50 15.42 -2.87 5.67
CA LYS A 50 15.22 -2.81 7.12
C LYS A 50 16.19 -1.81 7.74
N PHE A 51 15.65 -0.89 8.54
CA PHE A 51 16.43 0.11 9.27
C PHE A 51 16.86 -0.40 10.65
N ALA A 52 17.87 0.29 11.21
CA ALA A 52 18.28 0.14 12.60
C ALA A 52 17.83 1.38 13.39
N PRO A 53 17.26 1.22 14.60
CA PRO A 53 17.07 -0.04 15.31
C PRO A 53 15.90 -0.90 14.81
N GLN A 54 14.96 -0.32 14.06
CA GLN A 54 13.75 -0.99 13.60
C GLN A 54 13.08 -0.25 12.44
N GLY A 55 12.06 -0.88 11.85
CA GLY A 55 11.26 -0.33 10.76
C GLY A 55 11.75 -0.79 9.39
N VAL A 56 10.85 -0.72 8.42
CA VAL A 56 11.06 -1.23 7.07
C VAL A 56 10.51 -0.22 6.08
N SER A 57 11.25 0.03 5.01
CA SER A 57 10.69 0.65 3.81
C SER A 57 10.77 -0.30 2.64
N GLY A 58 9.80 -0.26 1.76
CA GLY A 58 9.89 -1.04 0.54
C GLY A 58 8.87 -0.70 -0.52
N VAL A 59 9.12 -1.27 -1.68
CA VAL A 59 8.34 -1.08 -2.90
C VAL A 59 8.20 -2.39 -3.65
N VAL A 60 6.99 -2.63 -4.14
CA VAL A 60 6.71 -3.61 -5.19
C VAL A 60 6.33 -2.83 -6.43
N ILE A 61 7.20 -2.88 -7.44
CA ILE A 61 6.92 -2.31 -8.75
C ILE A 61 6.04 -3.28 -9.51
N ILE A 62 4.90 -2.78 -10.00
CA ILE A 62 3.98 -3.51 -10.88
C ILE A 62 3.93 -2.79 -12.23
N SER A 63 3.38 -3.43 -13.27
CA SER A 63 3.46 -2.99 -14.68
C SER A 63 3.70 -1.48 -14.93
N GLU A 64 2.78 -0.59 -14.54
CA GLU A 64 2.92 0.87 -14.73
C GLU A 64 2.68 1.66 -13.42
N SER A 65 2.84 1.03 -12.26
CA SER A 65 2.51 1.62 -10.95
C SER A 65 3.26 0.91 -9.81
N HIS A 66 2.80 1.02 -8.55
CA HIS A 66 3.54 0.50 -7.40
C HIS A 66 2.68 0.28 -6.15
N LEU A 67 3.18 -0.55 -5.25
CA LEU A 67 2.77 -0.61 -3.85
C LEU A 67 3.98 -0.25 -2.97
N THR A 68 3.84 0.67 -2.00
CA THR A 68 4.93 1.06 -1.10
C THR A 68 4.52 1.04 0.36
N ILE A 69 5.51 0.90 1.25
CA ILE A 69 5.35 0.98 2.70
C ILE A 69 6.52 1.69 3.36
N HIS A 70 6.21 2.45 4.41
CA HIS A 70 7.13 2.86 5.44
C HIS A 70 6.54 2.49 6.82
N SER A 71 7.21 1.63 7.58
CA SER A 71 6.77 1.20 8.90
C SER A 71 7.53 1.86 10.03
N PHE A 72 6.79 2.15 11.12
CA PHE A 72 7.29 2.73 12.37
C PHE A 72 6.79 1.87 13.54
N PRO A 73 7.46 0.72 13.82
CA PRO A 73 6.99 -0.26 14.80
C PRO A 73 6.73 0.33 16.19
N GLU A 74 7.54 1.27 16.65
CA GLU A 74 7.43 1.94 17.95
C GLU A 74 6.15 2.77 18.12
N HIS A 75 5.49 3.09 17.01
CA HIS A 75 4.23 3.81 16.98
C HIS A 75 3.04 2.92 16.58
N GLY A 76 3.26 1.63 16.31
CA GLY A 76 2.23 0.75 15.75
C GLY A 76 1.67 1.29 14.42
N TYR A 77 2.52 1.94 13.63
CA TYR A 77 2.12 2.74 12.47
C TYR A 77 2.81 2.28 11.18
N ALA A 78 2.05 2.31 10.08
CA ALA A 78 2.60 2.23 8.72
C ALA A 78 1.86 3.20 7.79
N SER A 79 2.62 3.93 6.97
CA SER A 79 2.08 4.56 5.77
C SER A 79 2.26 3.61 4.59
N ILE A 80 1.19 3.44 3.82
CA ILE A 80 1.22 2.64 2.60
C ILE A 80 0.61 3.39 1.43
N ASP A 81 1.15 3.14 0.25
CA ASP A 81 0.60 3.62 -1.01
C ASP A 81 0.30 2.41 -1.90
N VAL A 82 -0.90 2.39 -2.49
CA VAL A 82 -1.30 1.38 -3.47
C VAL A 82 -1.78 2.11 -4.71
N TYR A 83 -0.91 2.16 -5.71
CA TYR A 83 -1.20 2.74 -7.01
C TYR A 83 -1.38 1.63 -8.03
N THR A 84 -2.55 1.56 -8.67
CA THR A 84 -2.84 0.65 -9.79
C THR A 84 -3.32 1.41 -11.02
N CYS A 85 -3.10 0.83 -12.20
CA CYS A 85 -3.61 1.32 -13.49
C CYS A 85 -4.69 0.38 -14.03
N GLY A 86 -5.57 0.90 -14.90
CA GLY A 86 -6.65 0.13 -15.52
C GLY A 86 -7.79 -0.19 -14.55
N ASP A 87 -8.43 -1.35 -14.73
CA ASP A 87 -9.63 -1.75 -13.98
C ASP A 87 -9.34 -2.40 -12.60
N LEU A 88 -8.07 -2.44 -12.18
CA LEU A 88 -7.68 -3.04 -10.90
C LEU A 88 -8.10 -2.13 -9.73
N ASP A 89 -8.72 -2.72 -8.70
CA ASP A 89 -9.10 -1.99 -7.50
C ASP A 89 -7.95 -1.95 -6.47
N PRO A 90 -7.31 -0.79 -6.24
CA PRO A 90 -6.22 -0.67 -5.27
C PRO A 90 -6.68 -0.97 -3.83
N ASN A 91 -7.97 -0.83 -3.52
CA ASN A 91 -8.46 -1.15 -2.17
C ASN A 91 -8.31 -2.63 -1.81
N VAL A 92 -8.34 -3.55 -2.79
CA VAL A 92 -8.12 -4.98 -2.53
C VAL A 92 -6.74 -5.24 -1.92
N ALA A 93 -5.70 -4.60 -2.47
CA ALA A 93 -4.35 -4.72 -1.93
C ALA A 93 -4.20 -3.97 -0.61
N ALA A 94 -4.75 -2.76 -0.50
CA ALA A 94 -4.65 -1.96 0.72
C ALA A 94 -5.38 -2.62 1.92
N ASP A 95 -6.55 -3.21 1.70
CA ASP A 95 -7.29 -3.99 2.71
C ASP A 95 -6.49 -5.21 3.14
N TYR A 96 -5.97 -5.97 2.18
CA TYR A 96 -5.15 -7.15 2.48
C TYR A 96 -3.89 -6.81 3.31
N ILE A 97 -3.23 -5.70 3.00
CA ILE A 97 -2.07 -5.23 3.76
C ILE A 97 -2.48 -4.84 5.19
N ALA A 98 -3.57 -4.09 5.34
CA ALA A 98 -4.06 -3.66 6.65
C ALA A 98 -4.42 -4.86 7.55
N ASP A 99 -5.15 -5.84 7.00
CA ASP A 99 -5.49 -7.08 7.68
C ASP A 99 -4.23 -7.86 8.05
N ALA A 100 -3.27 -7.99 7.13
CA ALA A 100 -2.04 -8.72 7.36
C ALA A 100 -1.18 -8.08 8.46
N LEU A 101 -1.15 -6.75 8.55
CA LEU A 101 -0.43 -6.00 9.59
C LEU A 101 -1.18 -5.91 10.92
N HIS A 102 -2.41 -6.45 11.01
CA HIS A 102 -3.30 -6.30 12.16
C HIS A 102 -3.53 -4.82 12.53
N ALA A 103 -3.79 -3.97 11.53
CA ALA A 103 -4.14 -2.58 11.81
C ALA A 103 -5.50 -2.51 12.51
N ASP A 104 -5.59 -1.78 13.63
CA ASP A 104 -6.84 -1.49 14.32
C ASP A 104 -7.67 -0.43 13.56
N THR A 105 -6.99 0.52 12.93
CA THR A 105 -7.63 1.61 12.20
C THR A 105 -6.91 1.84 10.88
N ARG A 106 -7.71 2.10 9.85
CA ARG A 106 -7.24 2.50 8.54
C ARG A 106 -7.93 3.79 8.11
N GLU A 107 -7.11 4.79 7.80
CA GLU A 107 -7.55 6.03 7.17
C GLU A 107 -7.00 6.07 5.75
N ASN A 108 -7.81 6.41 4.76
CA ASN A 108 -7.31 6.50 3.39
C ASN A 108 -7.90 7.66 2.60
N ILE A 109 -7.15 8.05 1.57
CA ILE A 109 -7.65 8.87 0.47
C ILE A 109 -7.42 8.13 -0.84
N GLU A 110 -8.37 8.26 -1.76
CA GLU A 110 -8.22 7.77 -3.12
C GLU A 110 -8.09 8.94 -4.09
N ILE A 111 -7.01 8.90 -4.88
CA ILE A 111 -6.64 9.94 -5.83
C ILE A 111 -6.69 9.36 -7.25
N PRO A 112 -7.60 9.86 -8.12
CA PRO A 112 -7.55 9.54 -9.54
C PRO A 112 -6.27 10.08 -10.18
N ARG A 113 -5.62 9.27 -11.01
CA ARG A 113 -4.37 9.61 -11.70
C ARG A 113 -4.61 9.65 -13.20
N GLY A 114 -3.99 10.63 -13.86
CA GLY A 114 -4.06 10.81 -15.32
C GLY A 114 -5.44 11.12 -15.90
N MET A 115 -6.35 11.70 -15.10
CA MET A 115 -7.72 12.09 -15.51
C MET A 115 -7.96 13.62 -15.49
N GLY A 116 -6.90 14.43 -15.58
CA GLY A 116 -6.96 15.90 -15.48
C GLY A 116 -6.47 16.43 -14.13
N PRO A 117 -6.93 17.61 -13.68
CA PRO A 117 -6.54 18.18 -12.38
C PRO A 117 -6.82 17.20 -11.23
N VAL A 118 -5.89 17.11 -10.29
CA VAL A 118 -6.05 16.25 -9.10
C VAL A 118 -7.26 16.71 -8.30
N GLN A 119 -8.20 15.79 -8.07
CA GLN A 119 -9.39 15.99 -7.24
C GLN A 119 -9.28 15.10 -6.01
N ILE A 120 -9.24 15.70 -4.83
CA ILE A 120 -9.14 14.97 -3.56
C ILE A 120 -10.50 15.02 -2.87
N LYS A 121 -11.06 13.85 -2.58
CA LYS A 121 -12.22 13.72 -1.68
C LYS A 121 -11.71 13.59 -0.25
N GLN A 122 -12.53 14.00 0.73
CA GLN A 122 -12.17 13.87 2.15
C GLN A 122 -11.80 12.42 2.49
N ALA A 123 -10.79 12.28 3.35
CA ALA A 123 -10.34 10.99 3.86
C ALA A 123 -11.48 10.26 4.58
N GLN A 124 -11.49 8.94 4.42
CA GLN A 124 -12.42 8.07 5.14
C GLN A 124 -11.63 7.32 6.20
N ALA A 125 -12.07 7.43 7.45
CA ALA A 125 -11.54 6.64 8.56
C ALA A 125 -12.46 5.44 8.79
N LYS A 126 -11.86 4.25 8.90
CA LYS A 126 -12.57 3.00 9.19
C LYS A 126 -11.86 2.26 10.33
N VAL A 127 -12.62 1.89 11.35
CA VAL A 127 -12.20 0.91 12.36
C VAL A 127 -12.34 -0.47 11.73
N LEU A 128 -11.26 -1.26 11.78
CA LEU A 128 -11.17 -2.57 11.12
C LEU A 128 -11.68 -3.71 12.01
#